data_AF-A0A2N5U1Z1-F1
#
_entry.id   AF-A0A2N5U1Z1-F1
#
_cell.length_a   1.000
_cell.length_b   1.000
_cell.length_c   1.000
_cell.angle_alpha   90.00
_cell.angle_beta   90.00
_cell.angle_gamma   90.00
#
_symmetry.space_group_name_H-M   'P 1'
#
loop_
_entity.id
_entity.type
_entity.pdbx_description
1 polymer ?
#
loop_
_entity_poly.entity_id
_entity_poly.type
_entity_poly.pdbx_seq_one_letter_code
_entity_poly.pdbx_strand_id
1 'polypeptide(L)'
;MGIRQPIVESQTRGRRVGTKLKEKIFETIKKKKAVVLRLITKYNDRHQDYLRNDNPKGLADCSVVLLTWDTFVSLKLDDPFWNNAAHCDSKAPWAVASDVREGIRACHMLDRTEEELDLISQELARAMSWAVEMHNMLNTLASNINNLPPNSTEVITPTQLGKLDQCTGQQVLKFELYMQLADHNEMMQSWAGDVEWLWAKTRVVGSSHPWFRIIGYLNSTLNPATFIQAQPEIEEGAEETDETLQEQEFMEAAEDGEFAEDSQVDQMLDEDGGWETDPAAE
;
A
#
# COMPACT_ATOMS: atom_id res chain seq x y z
N MET A 1 5.39 7.72 -2.42
CA MET A 1 4.03 7.82 -2.99
C MET A 1 2.93 7.16 -2.15
N GLY A 2 3.23 6.31 -1.15
CA GLY A 2 2.18 5.52 -0.46
C GLY A 2 1.19 6.24 0.46
N ILE A 3 1.55 7.35 1.11
CA ILE A 3 0.72 7.94 2.18
C ILE A 3 -0.59 8.55 1.67
N ARG A 4 -0.62 9.01 0.40
CA ARG A 4 -1.83 9.54 -0.24
C ARG A 4 -2.64 8.49 -1.00
N GLN A 5 -2.11 7.27 -1.19
CA GLN A 5 -2.79 6.22 -1.97
C GLN A 5 -4.21 5.91 -1.46
N PRO A 6 -4.47 5.79 -0.14
CA PRO A 6 -5.83 5.55 0.34
C PRO A 6 -6.84 6.63 -0.09
N ILE A 7 -6.41 7.90 -0.13
CA ILE A 7 -7.26 9.03 -0.55
C ILE A 7 -7.50 8.98 -2.07
N VAL A 8 -6.48 8.68 -2.87
CA VAL A 8 -6.60 8.60 -4.34
C VAL A 8 -7.44 7.38 -4.75
N GLU A 9 -7.29 6.26 -4.05
CA GLU A 9 -8.08 5.04 -4.27
C GLU A 9 -9.54 5.22 -3.83
N SER A 10 -9.80 6.04 -2.82
CA SER A 10 -11.17 6.37 -2.39
C SER A 10 -12.01 7.02 -3.50
N GLN A 11 -11.37 7.86 -4.33
CA GLN A 11 -12.01 8.57 -5.44
C GLN A 11 -12.26 7.66 -6.66
N THR A 12 -11.40 6.66 -6.87
CA THR A 12 -11.40 5.81 -8.07
C THR A 12 -12.16 4.49 -7.92
N ARG A 13 -12.20 3.92 -6.71
CA ARG A 13 -12.86 2.63 -6.40
C ARG A 13 -14.18 2.75 -5.64
N GLY A 14 -14.66 3.95 -5.34
CA GLY A 14 -15.92 4.17 -4.61
C GLY A 14 -15.90 3.72 -3.14
N ARG A 15 -14.73 3.40 -2.58
CA ARG A 15 -14.53 3.13 -1.14
C ARG A 15 -14.42 4.47 -0.42
N ARG A 16 -15.35 4.78 0.50
CA ARG A 16 -15.32 6.05 1.25
C ARG A 16 -14.22 6.01 2.31
N VAL A 17 -13.25 6.90 2.22
CA VAL A 17 -12.28 7.17 3.31
C VAL A 17 -12.93 8.19 4.23
N GLY A 18 -13.43 7.73 5.37
CA GLY A 18 -14.13 8.59 6.34
C GLY A 18 -13.29 9.80 6.79
N THR A 19 -13.96 10.87 7.26
CA THR A 19 -13.33 12.14 7.65
C THR A 19 -12.15 11.97 8.62
N LYS A 20 -12.30 11.10 9.63
CA LYS A 20 -11.26 10.80 10.62
C LYS A 20 -10.00 10.21 10.01
N LEU A 21 -10.14 9.30 9.04
CA LEU A 21 -9.02 8.67 8.37
C LEU A 21 -8.28 9.68 7.48
N LYS A 22 -9.05 10.51 6.77
CA LYS A 22 -8.54 11.65 5.98
C LYS A 22 -7.75 12.61 6.88
N GLU A 23 -8.30 13.03 8.02
CA GLU A 23 -7.64 13.90 9.00
C GLU A 23 -6.35 13.27 9.56
N LYS A 24 -6.37 11.99 9.95
CA LYS A 24 -5.19 11.28 10.47
C LYS A 24 -4.07 11.18 9.43
N ILE A 25 -4.42 10.95 8.16
CA ILE A 25 -3.46 10.97 7.04
C ILE A 25 -2.87 12.37 6.88
N PHE A 26 -3.69 13.42 6.89
CA PHE A 26 -3.20 14.79 6.77
C PHE A 26 -2.33 15.23 7.94
N GLU A 27 -2.70 14.90 9.18
CA GLU A 27 -1.89 15.17 10.36
C GLU A 27 -0.53 14.48 10.27
N THR A 28 -0.51 13.24 9.79
CA THR A 28 0.75 12.51 9.54
C THR A 28 1.60 13.21 8.47
N ILE A 29 0.99 13.66 7.37
CA ILE A 29 1.69 14.40 6.31
C ILE A 29 2.25 15.72 6.85
N LYS A 30 1.47 16.49 7.61
CA LYS A 30 1.90 17.76 8.23
C LYS A 30 3.08 17.54 9.18
N LYS A 31 2.99 16.53 10.06
CA LYS A 31 4.08 16.16 10.97
C LYS A 31 5.36 15.81 10.20
N LYS A 32 5.25 15.02 9.13
CA LYS A 32 6.41 14.67 8.28
C LYS A 32 6.99 15.89 7.56
N LYS A 33 6.16 16.76 6.97
CA LYS A 33 6.60 18.02 6.34
C LYS A 33 7.34 18.91 7.35
N ALA A 34 6.82 19.05 8.57
CA ALA A 34 7.47 19.83 9.63
C ALA A 34 8.83 19.24 10.07
N VAL A 35 8.97 17.91 10.12
CA VAL A 35 10.27 17.26 10.38
C VAL A 35 11.25 17.56 9.25
N VAL A 36 10.83 17.45 8.00
CA VAL A 36 11.69 17.69 6.84
C VAL A 36 12.09 19.17 6.75
N LEU A 37 11.18 20.12 6.98
CA LEU A 37 11.50 21.54 7.02
C LEU A 37 12.61 21.85 8.04
N ARG A 38 12.54 21.26 9.24
CA ARG A 38 13.61 21.40 10.25
C ARG A 38 14.96 20.86 9.76
N LEU A 39 14.95 19.75 9.02
CA LEU A 39 16.17 19.20 8.41
C LEU A 39 16.72 20.10 7.30
N ILE A 40 15.84 20.66 6.47
CA ILE A 40 16.19 21.61 5.41
C ILE A 40 16.86 22.85 6.03
N THR A 41 16.28 23.43 7.08
CA THR A 41 16.89 24.57 7.79
C THR A 41 18.28 24.21 8.30
N LYS A 42 18.41 23.08 9.00
CA LYS A 42 19.70 22.61 9.53
C LYS A 42 20.75 22.35 8.44
N TYR A 43 20.32 21.86 7.27
CA TYR A 43 21.19 21.70 6.11
C TYR A 43 21.67 23.06 5.58
N ASN A 44 20.74 23.99 5.38
CA ASN A 44 21.02 25.34 4.88
C ASN A 44 21.99 26.09 5.79
N ASP A 45 21.78 26.04 7.12
CA ASP A 45 22.66 26.65 8.11
C ASP A 45 24.10 26.12 7.98
N ARG A 46 24.24 24.78 7.94
CA ARG A 46 25.54 24.12 7.80
C ARG A 46 26.22 24.42 6.46
N HIS A 47 25.44 24.49 5.38
CA HIS A 47 25.94 24.80 4.06
C HIS A 47 26.46 26.25 4.02
N GLN A 48 25.75 27.20 4.62
CA GLN A 48 26.21 28.58 4.76
C GLN A 48 27.47 28.70 5.63
N ASP A 49 27.54 27.97 6.74
CA ASP A 49 28.73 27.95 7.60
C ASP A 49 29.96 27.39 6.87
N TYR A 50 29.79 26.30 6.11
CA TYR A 50 30.85 25.74 5.27
C TYR A 50 31.33 26.76 4.22
N LEU A 51 30.41 27.40 3.49
CA LEU A 51 30.77 28.42 2.50
C LEU A 51 31.50 29.60 3.14
N ARG A 52 31.11 30.02 4.36
CA ARG A 52 31.77 31.10 5.09
C ARG A 52 33.22 30.77 5.45
N ASN A 53 33.48 29.53 5.84
CA ASN A 53 34.79 29.09 6.32
C ASN A 53 35.74 28.68 5.19
N ASP A 54 35.23 27.94 4.21
CA ASP A 54 36.07 27.20 3.24
C ASP A 54 35.95 27.72 1.80
N ASN A 55 34.86 28.42 1.45
CA ASN A 55 34.68 29.00 0.11
C ASN A 55 33.98 30.37 0.12
N PRO A 56 34.61 31.41 0.70
CA PRO A 56 33.98 32.73 0.88
C PRO A 56 33.66 33.44 -0.45
N LYS A 57 34.29 33.03 -1.56
CA LYS A 57 33.96 33.53 -2.91
C LYS A 57 32.63 32.98 -3.42
N GLY A 58 32.30 31.73 -3.10
CA GLY A 58 31.00 31.13 -3.43
C GLY A 58 29.83 31.72 -2.63
N LEU A 59 30.11 32.30 -1.45
CA LEU A 59 29.12 33.02 -0.64
C LEU A 59 28.80 34.42 -1.20
N ALA A 60 29.78 35.07 -1.85
CA ALA A 60 29.63 36.41 -2.43
C ALA A 60 28.95 36.39 -3.82
N ASP A 61 28.97 35.25 -4.49
CA ASP A 61 28.17 35.01 -5.69
C ASP A 61 26.72 34.78 -5.25
N CYS A 62 25.76 35.59 -5.72
CA CYS A 62 24.34 35.51 -5.33
C CYS A 62 23.63 34.21 -5.77
N SER A 63 24.38 33.14 -6.06
CA SER A 63 23.89 31.84 -6.52
C SER A 63 23.78 30.79 -5.41
N VAL A 64 23.91 31.16 -4.14
CA VAL A 64 23.67 30.21 -3.02
C VAL A 64 22.17 29.94 -2.95
N VAL A 65 21.71 29.00 -3.78
CA VAL A 65 20.33 28.54 -3.79
C VAL A 65 20.11 27.75 -2.51
N LEU A 66 19.39 28.35 -1.57
CA LEU A 66 18.94 27.65 -0.38
C LEU A 66 17.98 26.54 -0.78
N LEU A 67 18.12 25.38 -0.15
CA LEU A 67 17.19 24.28 -0.34
C LEU A 67 15.84 24.71 0.25
N THR A 68 14.81 24.80 -0.58
CA THR A 68 13.43 25.06 -0.15
C THR A 68 12.65 23.75 -0.16
N TRP A 69 11.45 23.76 0.44
CA TRP A 69 10.55 22.60 0.40
C TRP A 69 10.19 22.20 -1.03
N ASP A 70 9.85 23.16 -1.90
CA ASP A 70 9.43 22.86 -3.27
C ASP A 70 10.58 22.30 -4.10
N THR A 71 11.78 22.87 -3.96
CA THR A 71 12.98 22.33 -4.58
C THR A 71 13.23 20.91 -4.08
N PHE A 72 13.19 20.69 -2.76
CA PHE A 72 13.41 19.36 -2.16
C PHE A 72 12.44 18.30 -2.69
N VAL A 73 11.14 18.62 -2.76
CA VAL A 73 10.12 17.68 -3.27
C VAL A 73 10.30 17.39 -4.76
N SER A 74 10.85 18.34 -5.51
CA SER A 74 11.15 18.16 -6.94
C SER A 74 12.41 17.33 -7.22
N LEU A 75 13.28 17.15 -6.21
CA LEU A 75 14.50 16.34 -6.36
C LEU A 75 14.14 14.88 -6.63
N LYS A 76 14.69 14.35 -7.71
CA LYS A 76 14.62 12.92 -7.99
C LYS A 76 15.68 12.17 -7.19
N LEU A 77 15.55 10.84 -7.09
CA LEU A 77 16.54 10.01 -6.40
C LEU A 77 17.92 10.05 -7.07
N ASP A 78 17.97 10.28 -8.38
CA ASP A 78 19.19 10.40 -9.19
C ASP A 78 19.78 11.82 -9.21
N ASP A 79 19.19 12.78 -8.48
CA ASP A 79 19.66 14.15 -8.47
C ASP A 79 21.08 14.26 -7.89
N PRO A 80 22.00 15.04 -8.53
CA PRO A 80 23.34 15.28 -8.00
C PRO A 80 23.39 15.83 -6.58
N PHE A 81 22.31 16.45 -6.09
CA PHE A 81 22.15 16.86 -4.69
C PHE A 81 22.48 15.74 -3.70
N TRP A 82 22.11 14.49 -4.01
CA TRP A 82 22.38 13.33 -3.15
C TRP A 82 23.84 12.84 -3.23
N ASN A 83 24.64 13.38 -4.14
CA ASN A 83 26.02 13.00 -4.31
C ASN A 83 26.93 13.75 -3.32
N ASN A 84 27.28 13.10 -2.22
CA ASN A 84 28.16 13.68 -1.21
C ASN A 84 29.66 13.68 -1.61
N ALA A 85 30.02 13.17 -2.79
CA ALA A 85 31.43 13.02 -3.20
C ALA A 85 32.17 14.36 -3.31
N ALA A 86 31.46 15.47 -3.55
CA ALA A 86 32.06 16.80 -3.59
C ALA A 86 32.47 17.33 -2.20
N HIS A 87 31.86 16.83 -1.12
CA HIS A 87 32.09 17.30 0.26
C HIS A 87 33.02 16.38 1.06
N CYS A 88 33.32 15.20 0.55
CA CYS A 88 34.35 14.35 1.11
C CYS A 88 35.62 14.63 0.32
N ASP A 89 36.62 15.33 0.89
CA ASP A 89 37.98 15.52 0.32
C ASP A 89 38.76 14.20 0.04
N SER A 90 38.04 13.09 0.00
CA SER A 90 38.48 11.77 -0.37
C SER A 90 39.02 11.77 -1.80
N LYS A 91 40.29 11.41 -1.93
CA LYS A 91 40.95 11.14 -3.21
C LYS A 91 40.78 9.69 -3.67
N ALA A 92 39.96 8.92 -2.95
CA ALA A 92 39.73 7.52 -3.28
C ALA A 92 38.99 7.38 -4.63
N PRO A 93 39.19 6.27 -5.36
CA PRO A 93 38.57 6.08 -6.68
C PRO A 93 37.04 6.21 -6.66
N TRP A 94 36.36 5.71 -5.62
CA TRP A 94 34.91 5.86 -5.45
C TRP A 94 34.43 7.30 -5.28
N ALA A 95 35.30 8.23 -4.87
CA ALA A 95 34.95 9.63 -4.68
C ALA A 95 35.24 10.48 -5.94
N VAL A 96 36.30 10.15 -6.68
CA VAL A 96 36.78 10.97 -7.81
C VAL A 96 36.38 10.40 -9.17
N ALA A 97 36.49 9.08 -9.36
CA ALA A 97 36.34 8.44 -10.66
C ALA A 97 34.85 8.18 -10.97
N SER A 98 34.37 8.74 -12.08
CA SER A 98 32.94 8.70 -12.43
C SER A 98 32.47 7.30 -12.80
N ASP A 99 33.32 6.54 -13.50
CA ASP A 99 33.11 5.14 -13.87
C ASP A 99 33.01 4.23 -12.64
N VAL A 100 33.88 4.42 -11.64
CA VAL A 100 33.81 3.66 -10.38
C VAL A 100 32.50 3.93 -9.64
N ARG A 101 32.06 5.18 -9.58
CA ARG A 101 30.75 5.54 -8.97
C ARG A 101 29.58 4.96 -9.73
N GLU A 102 29.64 4.98 -11.06
CA GLU A 102 28.59 4.39 -11.89
C GLU A 102 28.52 2.87 -11.69
N GLY A 103 29.67 2.19 -11.62
CA GLY A 103 29.73 0.77 -11.29
C GLY A 103 29.12 0.47 -9.91
N ILE A 104 29.47 1.24 -8.88
CA ILE A 104 28.88 1.08 -7.53
C ILE A 104 27.36 1.30 -7.55
N ARG A 105 26.88 2.36 -8.24
CA ARG A 105 25.45 2.61 -8.40
C ARG A 105 24.76 1.44 -9.10
N ALA A 106 25.34 0.93 -10.18
CA ALA A 106 24.78 -0.20 -10.91
C ALA A 106 24.67 -1.44 -10.02
N CYS A 107 25.68 -1.76 -9.20
CA CYS A 107 25.60 -2.85 -8.22
C CYS A 107 24.44 -2.64 -7.24
N HIS A 108 24.33 -1.45 -6.62
CA HIS A 108 23.22 -1.17 -5.70
C HIS A 108 21.84 -1.24 -6.37
N MET A 109 21.72 -0.81 -7.63
CA MET A 109 20.47 -0.92 -8.38
C MET A 109 20.11 -2.39 -8.65
N LEU A 110 21.10 -3.26 -8.90
CA LEU A 110 20.86 -4.70 -9.02
C LEU A 110 20.39 -5.30 -7.70
N ASP A 111 21.11 -5.03 -6.60
CA ASP A 111 20.72 -5.49 -5.26
C ASP A 111 19.29 -5.04 -4.92
N ARG A 112 18.97 -3.77 -5.21
CA ARG A 112 17.61 -3.25 -4.98
C ARG A 112 16.57 -3.92 -5.86
N THR A 113 16.89 -4.24 -7.11
CA THR A 113 15.95 -4.93 -8.02
C THR A 113 15.65 -6.34 -7.53
N GLU A 114 16.64 -7.03 -6.97
CA GLU A 114 16.46 -8.34 -6.34
C GLU A 114 15.53 -8.25 -5.13
N GLU A 115 15.75 -7.27 -4.23
CA GLU A 115 14.86 -7.02 -3.09
C GLU A 115 13.42 -6.71 -3.50
N GLU A 116 13.22 -5.87 -4.53
CA GLU A 116 11.88 -5.54 -5.03
C GLU A 116 11.19 -6.77 -5.64
N LEU A 117 11.95 -7.66 -6.30
CA LEU A 117 11.40 -8.90 -6.83
C LEU A 117 10.94 -9.84 -5.71
N ASP A 118 11.69 -9.93 -4.62
CA ASP A 118 11.31 -10.68 -3.43
C ASP A 118 10.05 -10.11 -2.76
N LEU A 119 9.94 -8.79 -2.66
CA LEU A 119 8.74 -8.14 -2.13
C LEU A 119 7.51 -8.41 -3.02
N ILE A 120 7.65 -8.29 -4.34
CA ILE A 120 6.58 -8.64 -5.28
C ILE A 120 6.18 -10.11 -5.13
N SER A 121 7.15 -11.01 -4.93
CA SER A 121 6.90 -12.44 -4.71
C SER A 121 6.06 -12.68 -3.46
N GLN A 122 6.39 -12.02 -2.36
CA GLN A 122 5.66 -12.10 -1.09
C GLN A 122 4.25 -11.53 -1.21
N GLU A 123 4.11 -10.34 -1.78
CA GLU A 123 2.80 -9.70 -1.98
C GLU A 123 1.90 -10.51 -2.92
N LEU A 124 2.47 -11.14 -3.95
CA LEU A 124 1.74 -12.07 -4.80
C LEU A 124 1.18 -13.25 -3.99
N ALA A 125 2.00 -13.87 -3.13
CA ALA A 125 1.53 -14.98 -2.29
C ALA A 125 0.43 -14.51 -1.34
N ARG A 126 0.59 -13.36 -0.70
CA ARG A 126 -0.42 -12.80 0.20
C ARG A 126 -1.75 -12.52 -0.52
N ALA A 127 -1.70 -11.94 -1.71
CA ALA A 127 -2.89 -11.71 -2.53
C ALA A 127 -3.57 -13.02 -2.96
N MET A 128 -2.78 -14.03 -3.34
CA MET A 128 -3.31 -15.34 -3.70
C MET A 128 -3.96 -16.06 -2.50
N SER A 129 -3.33 -16.04 -1.32
CA SER A 129 -3.87 -16.61 -0.09
C SER A 129 -5.18 -15.93 0.30
N TRP A 130 -5.19 -14.60 0.34
CA TRP A 130 -6.40 -13.82 0.61
C TRP A 130 -7.55 -14.22 -0.31
N ALA A 131 -7.29 -14.32 -1.62
CA ALA A 131 -8.34 -14.67 -2.56
C ALA A 131 -8.87 -16.10 -2.39
N VAL A 132 -7.99 -17.05 -2.06
CA VAL A 132 -8.37 -18.44 -1.73
C VAL A 132 -9.21 -18.49 -0.46
N GLU A 133 -8.78 -17.81 0.59
CA GLU A 133 -9.48 -17.77 1.88
C GLU A 133 -10.86 -17.15 1.75
N MET A 134 -10.98 -16.01 1.06
CA MET A 134 -12.26 -15.35 0.82
C MET A 134 -13.21 -16.24 0.00
N HIS A 135 -12.71 -16.91 -1.04
CA HIS A 135 -13.50 -17.88 -1.81
C HIS A 135 -14.04 -19.00 -0.91
N ASN A 136 -13.16 -19.61 -0.10
CA ASN A 136 -13.54 -20.71 0.78
C ASN A 136 -14.54 -20.26 1.85
N MET A 137 -14.35 -19.07 2.43
CA MET A 137 -15.24 -18.51 3.45
C MET A 137 -16.65 -18.28 2.89
N LEU A 138 -16.76 -17.60 1.74
CA LEU A 138 -18.05 -17.33 1.09
C LEU A 138 -18.75 -18.64 0.70
N ASN A 139 -18.03 -19.58 0.09
CA ASN A 139 -18.58 -20.86 -0.33
C ASN A 139 -19.04 -21.72 0.86
N THR A 140 -18.26 -21.75 1.94
CA THR A 140 -18.59 -22.51 3.16
C THR A 140 -19.83 -21.93 3.83
N LEU A 141 -19.90 -20.61 4.01
CA LEU A 141 -21.07 -19.95 4.59
C LEU A 141 -22.33 -20.17 3.75
N ALA A 142 -22.23 -20.01 2.42
CA ALA A 142 -23.36 -20.23 1.51
C ALA A 142 -23.84 -21.69 1.51
N SER A 143 -22.90 -22.64 1.57
CA SER A 143 -23.19 -24.08 1.64
C SER A 143 -23.84 -24.47 2.97
N ASN A 144 -23.33 -23.96 4.08
CA ASN A 144 -23.90 -24.21 5.40
C ASN A 144 -25.36 -23.73 5.47
N ILE A 145 -25.65 -22.53 4.97
CA ILE A 145 -27.04 -22.01 4.93
C ILE A 145 -27.91 -22.85 3.99
N ASN A 146 -27.37 -23.31 2.85
CA ASN A 146 -28.12 -24.15 1.92
C ASN A 146 -28.48 -25.53 2.49
N ASN A 147 -27.64 -26.07 3.37
CA ASN A 147 -27.81 -27.40 3.95
C ASN A 147 -28.65 -27.41 5.24
N LEU A 148 -29.15 -26.25 5.67
CA LEU A 148 -30.04 -26.19 6.84
C LEU A 148 -31.35 -26.95 6.57
N PRO A 149 -31.82 -27.75 7.55
CA PRO A 149 -33.13 -28.36 7.45
C PRO A 149 -34.24 -27.30 7.42
N PRO A 150 -35.36 -27.58 6.73
CA PRO A 150 -36.49 -26.66 6.71
C PRO A 150 -37.00 -26.40 8.12
N ASN A 151 -37.12 -25.11 8.48
CA ASN A 151 -37.49 -24.61 9.82
C ASN A 151 -36.44 -24.81 10.93
N SER A 152 -35.17 -25.02 10.58
CA SER A 152 -34.09 -24.97 11.57
C SER A 152 -34.01 -23.59 12.24
N THR A 153 -33.87 -23.57 13.56
CA THR A 153 -33.56 -22.36 14.34
C THR A 153 -32.05 -22.16 14.52
N GLU A 154 -31.23 -22.97 13.85
CA GLU A 154 -29.78 -22.89 13.94
C GLU A 154 -29.26 -21.59 13.29
N VAL A 155 -28.51 -20.82 14.09
CA VAL A 155 -27.99 -19.52 13.69
C VAL A 155 -26.56 -19.71 13.17
N ILE A 156 -26.41 -19.83 11.86
CA ILE A 156 -25.09 -19.90 11.20
C ILE A 156 -24.35 -18.56 11.29
N THR A 157 -25.10 -17.46 11.25
CA THR A 157 -24.54 -16.10 11.33
C THR A 157 -25.41 -15.26 12.25
N PRO A 158 -24.85 -14.56 13.24
CA PRO A 158 -25.61 -13.74 14.18
C PRO A 158 -26.19 -12.46 13.55
N THR A 159 -25.91 -12.20 12.27
CA THR A 159 -26.31 -10.98 11.56
C THR A 159 -27.83 -10.96 11.32
N GLN A 160 -28.55 -10.11 12.06
CA GLN A 160 -29.94 -9.79 11.74
C GLN A 160 -30.02 -8.87 10.53
N LEU A 161 -30.78 -9.29 9.52
CA LEU A 161 -31.00 -8.50 8.32
C LEU A 161 -32.24 -7.60 8.49
N GLY A 162 -32.04 -6.46 9.17
CA GLY A 162 -33.09 -5.47 9.42
C GLY A 162 -34.22 -6.03 10.31
N LYS A 163 -35.45 -6.06 9.77
CA LYS A 163 -36.65 -6.56 10.49
C LYS A 163 -37.11 -7.95 10.02
N LEU A 164 -36.31 -8.62 9.19
CA LEU A 164 -36.67 -9.94 8.68
C LEU A 164 -36.61 -10.99 9.79
N ASP A 165 -37.52 -11.95 9.74
CA ASP A 165 -37.41 -13.14 10.58
C ASP A 165 -36.17 -13.97 10.18
N GLN A 166 -35.72 -14.84 11.08
CA GLN A 166 -34.47 -15.59 10.90
C GLN A 166 -34.46 -16.43 9.62
N CYS A 167 -35.58 -17.06 9.25
CA CYS A 167 -35.67 -17.93 8.08
C CYS A 167 -35.56 -17.11 6.79
N THR A 168 -36.35 -16.02 6.70
CA THR A 168 -36.29 -15.11 5.54
C THR A 168 -34.93 -14.41 5.46
N GLY A 169 -34.36 -13.99 6.59
CA GLY A 169 -33.04 -13.37 6.66
C GLY A 169 -31.92 -14.30 6.17
N GLN A 170 -31.92 -15.56 6.58
CA GLN A 170 -30.97 -16.57 6.09
C GLN A 170 -31.12 -16.82 4.59
N GLN A 171 -32.36 -16.86 4.07
CA GLN A 171 -32.61 -17.03 2.64
C GLN A 171 -32.01 -15.87 1.83
N VAL A 172 -32.18 -14.62 2.28
CA VAL A 172 -31.61 -13.44 1.62
C VAL A 172 -30.09 -13.43 1.72
N LEU A 173 -29.53 -13.71 2.91
CA LEU A 173 -28.08 -13.82 3.12
C LEU A 173 -27.45 -14.86 2.20
N LYS A 174 -28.11 -16.02 2.00
CA LYS A 174 -27.64 -17.03 1.05
C LYS A 174 -27.51 -16.46 -0.36
N PHE A 175 -28.53 -15.75 -0.86
CA PHE A 175 -28.49 -15.15 -2.20
C PHE A 175 -27.36 -14.14 -2.32
N GLU A 176 -27.19 -13.28 -1.31
CA GLU A 176 -26.10 -12.30 -1.27
C GLU A 176 -24.72 -12.98 -1.25
N LEU A 177 -24.54 -14.03 -0.45
CA LEU A 177 -23.27 -14.76 -0.40
C LEU A 177 -22.92 -15.42 -1.74
N TYR A 178 -23.90 -15.97 -2.47
CA TYR A 178 -23.65 -16.52 -3.80
C TYR A 178 -23.36 -15.44 -4.84
N MET A 179 -24.01 -14.27 -4.74
CA MET A 179 -23.69 -13.09 -5.56
C MET A 179 -22.23 -12.65 -5.33
N GLN A 180 -21.84 -12.42 -4.07
CA GLN A 180 -20.48 -12.03 -3.70
C GLN A 180 -19.45 -13.09 -4.11
N LEU A 181 -19.78 -14.38 -3.98
CA LEU A 181 -18.92 -15.47 -4.44
C LEU A 181 -18.75 -15.44 -5.96
N ALA A 182 -19.80 -15.14 -6.73
CA ALA A 182 -19.74 -15.02 -8.18
C ALA A 182 -18.84 -13.85 -8.60
N ASP A 183 -19.04 -12.67 -8.01
CA ASP A 183 -18.22 -11.48 -8.26
C ASP A 183 -16.74 -11.73 -7.91
N HIS A 184 -16.49 -12.38 -6.76
CA HIS A 184 -15.14 -12.76 -6.35
C HIS A 184 -14.49 -13.76 -7.31
N ASN A 185 -15.25 -14.75 -7.78
CA ASN A 185 -14.75 -15.72 -8.76
C ASN A 185 -14.42 -15.07 -10.11
N GLU A 186 -15.23 -14.13 -10.57
CA GLU A 186 -14.95 -13.35 -11.79
C GLU A 186 -13.66 -12.54 -11.64
N MET A 187 -13.48 -11.86 -10.50
CA MET A 187 -12.23 -11.16 -10.20
C MET A 187 -11.04 -12.12 -10.20
N MET A 188 -11.14 -13.27 -9.52
CA MET A 188 -10.07 -14.28 -9.51
C MET A 188 -9.72 -14.77 -10.92
N GLN A 189 -10.71 -15.02 -11.77
CA GLN A 189 -10.50 -15.39 -13.16
C GLN A 189 -9.82 -14.27 -13.96
N SER A 190 -10.23 -13.02 -13.76
CA SER A 190 -9.62 -11.88 -14.45
C SER A 190 -8.13 -11.72 -14.13
N TRP A 191 -7.70 -12.08 -12.92
CA TRP A 191 -6.30 -12.02 -12.48
C TRP A 191 -5.48 -13.26 -12.86
N ALA A 192 -6.12 -14.34 -13.29
CA ALA A 192 -5.46 -15.64 -13.44
C ALA A 192 -4.21 -15.58 -14.34
N GLY A 193 -4.28 -14.86 -15.46
CA GLY A 193 -3.15 -14.73 -16.40
C GLY A 193 -1.97 -13.95 -15.81
N ASP A 194 -2.24 -12.82 -15.15
CA ASP A 194 -1.21 -12.00 -14.52
C ASP A 194 -0.55 -12.72 -13.33
N VAL A 195 -1.35 -13.43 -12.54
CA VAL A 195 -0.86 -14.26 -11.43
C VAL A 195 0.00 -15.40 -11.94
N GLU A 196 -0.41 -16.10 -13.01
CA GLU A 196 0.39 -17.16 -13.61
C GLU A 196 1.72 -16.63 -14.17
N TRP A 197 1.69 -15.48 -14.84
CA TRP A 197 2.90 -14.83 -15.34
C TRP A 197 3.84 -14.43 -14.21
N LEU A 198 3.35 -13.74 -13.16
CA LEU A 198 4.15 -13.34 -12.01
C LEU A 198 4.71 -14.55 -11.26
N TRP A 199 3.88 -15.58 -11.03
CA TRP A 199 4.29 -16.81 -10.34
C TRP A 199 5.46 -17.49 -11.06
N ALA A 200 5.40 -17.58 -12.39
CA ALA A 200 6.48 -18.17 -13.19
C ALA A 200 7.79 -17.36 -13.15
N LYS A 201 7.75 -16.07 -12.76
CA LYS A 201 8.93 -15.20 -12.62
C LYS A 201 9.51 -15.19 -11.23
N THR A 202 8.70 -15.41 -10.21
CA THR A 202 9.08 -15.20 -8.80
C THR A 202 9.24 -16.50 -8.01
N ARG A 203 8.77 -17.65 -8.52
CA ARG A 203 8.81 -18.95 -7.82
C ARG A 203 9.66 -19.99 -8.53
N VAL A 204 10.12 -20.96 -7.75
CA VAL A 204 10.90 -22.10 -8.23
C VAL A 204 9.98 -23.07 -8.95
N VAL A 205 10.50 -23.74 -9.99
CA VAL A 205 9.77 -24.79 -10.70
C VAL A 205 9.34 -25.88 -9.71
N GLY A 206 8.04 -26.17 -9.70
CA GLY A 206 7.43 -27.17 -8.80
C GLY A 206 6.77 -26.59 -7.55
N SER A 207 6.87 -25.28 -7.29
CA SER A 207 6.06 -24.62 -6.26
C SER A 207 4.56 -24.76 -6.57
N SER A 208 3.76 -24.97 -5.54
CA SER A 208 2.30 -25.11 -5.65
C SER A 208 1.58 -24.08 -4.77
N HIS A 209 0.34 -23.74 -5.15
CA HIS A 209 -0.54 -22.89 -4.36
C HIS A 209 -2.00 -23.30 -4.57
N PRO A 210 -2.87 -23.30 -3.55
CA PRO A 210 -4.28 -23.66 -3.67
C PRO A 210 -5.07 -22.86 -4.71
N TRP A 211 -4.63 -21.62 -4.98
CA TRP A 211 -5.15 -20.74 -6.04
C TRP A 211 -5.30 -21.47 -7.38
N PHE A 212 -4.27 -22.18 -7.85
CA PHE A 212 -4.28 -22.83 -9.16
C PHE A 212 -5.33 -23.93 -9.26
N ARG A 213 -5.60 -24.62 -8.14
CA ARG A 213 -6.67 -25.60 -8.05
C ARG A 213 -8.05 -24.93 -8.18
N ILE A 214 -8.27 -23.82 -7.47
CA ILE A 214 -9.54 -23.07 -7.53
C ILE A 214 -9.76 -22.50 -8.93
N ILE A 215 -8.76 -21.83 -9.52
CA ILE A 215 -8.85 -21.32 -10.90
C ILE A 215 -9.11 -22.47 -11.90
N GLY A 216 -8.44 -23.60 -11.73
CA GLY A 216 -8.70 -24.80 -12.54
C GLY A 216 -10.16 -25.26 -12.46
N TYR A 217 -10.75 -25.28 -11.26
CA TYR A 217 -12.17 -25.58 -11.08
C TYR A 217 -13.07 -24.53 -11.73
N LEU A 218 -12.82 -23.24 -11.49
CA LEU A 218 -13.61 -22.14 -12.05
C LEU A 218 -13.60 -22.12 -13.58
N ASN A 219 -12.47 -22.47 -14.20
CA ASN A 219 -12.35 -22.61 -15.65
C ASN A 219 -13.04 -23.89 -16.16
N SER A 220 -13.16 -24.92 -15.32
CA SER A 220 -13.83 -26.19 -15.66
C SER A 220 -15.36 -26.11 -15.50
N THR A 221 -15.88 -25.29 -14.58
CA THR A 221 -17.32 -25.05 -14.38
C THR A 221 -17.98 -24.23 -15.50
N LEU A 222 -17.22 -23.79 -16.51
CA LEU A 222 -17.75 -23.42 -17.82
C LEU A 222 -18.40 -24.61 -18.56
N ASN A 223 -18.28 -25.85 -18.04
CA ASN A 223 -19.22 -26.93 -18.34
C ASN A 223 -20.40 -26.90 -17.33
N PRO A 224 -21.65 -26.65 -17.78
CA PRO A 224 -22.79 -26.30 -16.93
C PRO A 224 -23.37 -27.43 -16.04
N ALA A 225 -22.61 -28.49 -15.74
CA ALA A 225 -23.13 -29.70 -15.08
C ALA A 225 -22.61 -29.98 -13.65
N THR A 226 -21.60 -29.24 -13.14
CA THR A 226 -20.82 -29.74 -11.99
C THR A 226 -20.89 -28.90 -10.72
N PHE A 227 -21.93 -28.10 -10.51
CA PHE A 227 -22.02 -27.19 -9.35
C PHE A 227 -22.34 -27.88 -8.00
N ILE A 228 -22.38 -29.22 -7.90
CA ILE A 228 -22.89 -29.90 -6.68
C ILE A 228 -21.91 -30.84 -5.96
N GLN A 229 -20.70 -31.13 -6.48
CA GLN A 229 -20.03 -32.36 -5.98
C GLN A 229 -18.51 -32.38 -5.75
N ALA A 230 -17.86 -31.27 -5.40
CA ALA A 230 -16.44 -31.35 -5.03
C ALA A 230 -16.10 -30.52 -3.78
N GLN A 231 -16.20 -31.14 -2.60
CA GLN A 231 -15.46 -30.72 -1.42
C GLN A 231 -14.13 -31.49 -1.36
N PRO A 232 -12.98 -30.84 -1.14
CA PRO A 232 -11.81 -31.48 -0.58
C PRO A 232 -11.74 -31.23 0.93
N GLU A 233 -11.60 -32.31 1.71
CA GLU A 233 -11.11 -32.27 3.10
C GLU A 233 -9.69 -31.67 3.12
N ILE A 234 -9.42 -30.73 4.02
CA ILE A 234 -8.09 -30.17 4.24
C ILE A 234 -7.61 -30.64 5.62
N GLU A 235 -6.52 -31.40 5.60
CA GLU A 235 -5.67 -31.73 6.74
C GLU A 235 -4.74 -30.53 6.97
N GLU A 236 -4.85 -29.84 8.11
CA GLU A 236 -3.96 -28.73 8.47
C GLU A 236 -2.97 -29.15 9.55
N GLY A 237 -1.69 -29.11 9.15
CA GLY A 237 -0.54 -29.17 10.02
C GLY A 237 0.61 -28.43 9.35
N ALA A 238 0.66 -27.11 9.54
CA ALA A 238 1.88 -26.32 9.42
C ALA A 238 1.71 -25.00 10.17
N GLU A 239 2.62 -24.77 11.09
CA GLU A 239 2.76 -23.59 11.95
C GLU A 239 3.20 -22.39 11.09
N GLU A 240 2.40 -21.32 11.04
CA GLU A 240 2.76 -20.06 10.39
C GLU A 240 3.09 -19.02 11.46
N THR A 241 4.30 -18.48 11.39
CA THR A 241 4.83 -17.47 12.31
C THR A 241 4.26 -16.10 12.00
N ASP A 242 3.73 -15.50 13.06
CA ASP A 242 3.16 -14.15 13.17
C ASP A 242 4.16 -13.04 12.81
N GLU A 243 3.86 -12.29 11.74
CA GLU A 243 4.40 -10.95 11.50
C GLU A 243 3.25 -9.95 11.28
N THR A 244 2.42 -9.79 12.31
CA THR A 244 1.52 -8.64 12.43
C THR A 244 2.28 -7.44 12.97
N LEU A 245 2.60 -6.43 12.14
CA LEU A 245 2.90 -5.06 12.62
C LEU A 245 2.99 -4.06 11.45
N GLN A 246 1.83 -3.60 10.95
CA GLN A 246 1.63 -2.19 10.54
C GLN A 246 0.22 -1.85 10.04
N GLU A 247 -0.65 -2.82 9.72
CA GLU A 247 -1.97 -2.51 9.13
C GLU A 247 -3.11 -2.28 10.13
N GLN A 248 -2.90 -2.58 11.42
CA GLN A 248 -3.99 -2.53 12.41
C GLN A 248 -4.41 -1.11 12.82
N GLU A 249 -3.63 -0.07 12.49
CA GLU A 249 -3.95 1.31 12.89
C GLU A 249 -4.83 2.10 11.88
N PHE A 250 -5.19 1.48 10.74
CA PHE A 250 -5.91 2.13 9.65
C PHE A 250 -7.34 1.61 9.39
N MET A 251 -7.71 0.41 9.87
CA MET A 251 -9.06 -0.16 9.59
C MET A 251 -10.18 0.36 10.50
N GLU A 252 -9.89 0.89 11.71
CA GLU A 252 -10.94 1.31 12.65
C GLU A 252 -11.59 2.68 12.32
N ALA A 253 -11.12 3.41 11.29
CA ALA A 253 -11.57 4.79 11.03
C ALA A 253 -12.34 5.01 9.71
N ALA A 254 -12.67 3.94 8.97
CA ALA A 254 -13.31 4.04 7.65
C ALA A 254 -14.84 4.27 7.69
N GLU A 255 -15.45 4.31 8.86
CA GLU A 255 -16.91 4.24 9.04
C GLU A 255 -17.54 5.61 9.36
N ASP A 256 -17.46 6.55 8.41
CA ASP A 256 -18.15 7.85 8.55
C ASP A 256 -18.99 8.23 7.32
N GLY A 257 -18.75 7.61 6.15
CA GLY A 257 -19.68 7.69 5.04
C GLY A 257 -19.76 9.04 4.30
N GLU A 258 -18.91 10.04 4.56
CA GLU A 258 -18.92 11.30 3.80
C GLU A 258 -18.00 11.32 2.56
N PHE A 259 -18.30 12.22 1.61
CA PHE A 259 -17.51 12.46 0.40
C PHE A 259 -16.36 13.42 0.70
N ALA A 260 -15.15 13.10 0.27
CA ALA A 260 -14.01 14.01 0.35
C ALA A 260 -13.98 14.94 -0.88
N GLU A 261 -14.44 16.18 -0.75
CA GLU A 261 -14.11 17.23 -1.73
C GLU A 261 -12.64 17.68 -1.57
N ASP A 262 -11.95 17.85 -2.71
CA ASP A 262 -10.54 18.24 -2.84
C ASP A 262 -10.34 19.77 -2.94
N SER A 263 -11.41 20.55 -2.96
CA SER A 263 -11.35 22.02 -3.13
C SER A 263 -10.72 22.75 -1.94
N GLN A 264 -10.49 22.08 -0.83
CA GLN A 264 -9.88 22.63 0.39
C GLN A 264 -8.39 22.27 0.55
N VAL A 265 -7.76 21.68 -0.47
CA VAL A 265 -6.38 21.15 -0.37
C VAL A 265 -5.32 22.24 -0.53
N ASP A 266 -5.52 23.26 -1.37
CA ASP A 266 -4.57 24.38 -1.49
C ASP A 266 -4.83 25.47 -0.45
N GLN A 267 -6.10 25.75 -0.12
CA GLN A 267 -6.45 26.84 0.80
C GLN A 267 -5.98 26.62 2.24
N MET A 268 -5.93 25.37 2.74
CA MET A 268 -5.40 25.07 4.08
C MET A 268 -3.87 24.95 4.15
N LEU A 269 -3.17 24.93 3.02
CA LEU A 269 -1.71 24.91 2.96
C LEU A 269 -1.11 26.32 2.87
N ASP A 270 -1.92 27.30 2.44
CA ASP A 270 -1.52 28.71 2.26
C ASP A 270 -1.87 29.62 3.45
N GLU A 271 -2.74 29.19 4.36
CA GLU A 271 -3.29 30.06 5.43
C GLU A 271 -2.39 30.30 6.64
N ASP A 272 -1.15 29.78 6.67
CA ASP A 272 -0.21 30.07 7.78
C ASP A 272 1.09 30.72 7.27
N GLY A 273 0.93 31.72 6.41
CA GLY A 273 1.94 32.73 6.13
C GLY A 273 1.99 33.75 7.27
N GLY A 274 2.66 33.43 8.36
CA GLY A 274 2.72 34.36 9.50
C GLY A 274 3.63 33.93 10.65
N TRP A 275 4.93 33.73 10.40
CA TRP A 275 5.89 33.81 11.50
C TRP A 275 6.32 35.27 11.64
N GLU A 276 5.67 35.98 12.56
CA GLU A 276 6.10 37.28 13.07
C GLU A 276 7.59 37.24 13.43
N THR A 277 8.38 38.07 12.75
CA THR A 277 9.71 38.43 13.21
C THR A 277 9.53 39.48 14.31
N ASP A 278 9.85 39.14 15.55
CA ASP A 278 10.00 40.12 16.62
C ASP A 278 11.12 41.12 16.25
N PRO A 279 10.89 42.45 16.33
CA PRO A 279 11.95 43.42 16.13
C PRO A 279 12.87 43.45 17.35
N ALA A 280 14.17 43.32 17.09
CA ALA A 280 15.21 43.63 18.06
C ALA A 280 15.08 45.10 18.48
N ALA A 281 14.87 45.35 19.77
CA ALA A 281 15.04 46.66 20.37
C ALA A 281 16.48 46.81 20.88
N GLU A 282 17.05 47.96 20.51
CA GLU A 282 18.39 48.54 20.72
C GLU A 282 19.18 48.16 21.98
#